data_AF-A0A1I8M3A1-F1
#
_entry.id   AF-A0A1I8M3A1-F1
#
_cell.length_a   1.000
_cell.length_b   1.000
_cell.length_c   1.000
_cell.angle_alpha   90.00
_cell.angle_beta   90.00
_cell.angle_gamma   90.00
#
_symmetry.space_group_name_H-M   'P 1'
#
loop_
_entity.id
_entity.type
_entity.pdbx_description
1 polymer ?
#
loop_
_entity_poly.entity_id
_entity_poly.type
_entity_poly.pdbx_seq_one_letter_code
_entity_poly.pdbx_strand_id
1 'polypeptide(L)'
;MLQLNKYLPLLAVVAFVLIVQQTDAKCDTCGTNGIACINETSFHICYGSNPDTKSVMTCPTGNICVRSSVKCAAKGMGLQPDCVREKSCGTCDGSKLFTCTSRKTYAMCNGTEVTDNGGVCPRNLICNSSGSQICVTECDLNGPIECDRDP
;
A
#
# COMPACT_ATOMS: atom_id res chain seq x y z
N MET A 1 -0.20 46.51 1.39
CA MET A 1 0.58 45.34 1.86
C MET A 1 -0.06 44.58 3.04
N LEU A 2 -1.25 44.95 3.56
CA LEU A 2 -1.84 44.29 4.75
C LEU A 2 -2.90 43.20 4.48
N GLN A 3 -3.41 43.05 3.24
CA GLN A 3 -4.55 42.15 2.98
C GLN A 3 -4.16 40.68 2.81
N LEU A 4 -2.90 40.37 2.49
CA LEU A 4 -2.46 38.99 2.21
C LEU A 4 -2.36 38.15 3.50
N ASN A 5 -1.96 38.78 4.62
CA ASN A 5 -1.76 38.09 5.90
C ASN A 5 -3.08 37.61 6.54
N LYS A 6 -4.22 38.21 6.15
CA LYS A 6 -5.54 37.85 6.67
C LYS A 6 -6.06 36.53 6.10
N TYR A 7 -5.63 36.17 4.88
CA TYR A 7 -6.01 34.92 4.21
C TYR A 7 -5.00 33.79 4.41
N LEU A 8 -3.83 34.09 5.01
CA LEU A 8 -2.80 33.11 5.34
C LEU A 8 -3.32 31.91 6.17
N PRO A 9 -4.13 32.09 7.24
CA PRO A 9 -4.67 30.95 7.99
C PRO A 9 -5.70 30.16 7.17
N LEU A 10 -6.47 30.83 6.30
CA LEU A 10 -7.44 30.17 5.42
C LEU A 10 -6.74 29.29 4.36
N LEU A 11 -5.67 29.82 3.75
CA LEU A 11 -4.81 29.10 2.81
C LEU A 11 -4.11 27.91 3.48
N ALA A 12 -3.65 28.07 4.72
CA ALA A 12 -3.04 26.99 5.49
C ALA A 12 -4.05 25.86 5.79
N VAL A 13 -5.30 26.20 6.13
CA VAL A 13 -6.37 25.21 6.37
C VAL A 13 -6.73 24.47 5.09
N VAL A 14 -6.87 25.17 3.96
CA VAL A 14 -7.15 24.54 2.65
C VAL A 14 -5.99 23.62 2.24
N ALA A 15 -4.75 24.05 2.40
CA ALA A 15 -3.58 23.22 2.15
C ALA A 15 -3.58 21.97 3.06
N PHE A 16 -3.89 22.11 4.35
CA PHE A 16 -3.97 20.99 5.28
C PHE A 16 -5.03 19.97 4.88
N VAL A 17 -6.24 20.41 4.48
CA VAL A 17 -7.33 19.52 4.03
C VAL A 17 -6.99 18.76 2.74
N LEU A 18 -6.22 19.36 1.83
CA LEU A 18 -5.78 18.69 0.59
C LEU A 18 -4.72 17.60 0.83
N ILE A 19 -3.96 17.67 1.93
CA ILE A 19 -2.90 16.70 2.25
C ILE A 19 -3.48 15.43 2.91
N VAL A 20 -4.67 15.50 3.53
CA VAL A 20 -5.29 14.36 4.25
C VAL A 20 -6.17 13.46 3.37
N GLN A 21 -6.12 13.58 2.03
CA GLN A 21 -6.71 12.55 1.16
C GLN A 21 -5.80 11.31 1.11
N GLN A 22 -5.54 10.72 2.27
CA GLN A 22 -5.04 9.37 2.36
C GLN A 22 -6.22 8.48 1.97
N THR A 23 -6.27 8.10 0.71
CA THR A 23 -7.25 7.14 0.22
C THR A 23 -6.97 5.82 0.92
N ASP A 24 -7.76 5.52 1.96
CA ASP A 24 -7.91 4.14 2.45
C ASP A 24 -8.08 3.24 1.21
N ALA A 25 -7.08 2.40 0.95
CA ALA A 25 -7.17 1.40 -0.09
C ALA A 25 -8.31 0.46 0.31
N LYS A 26 -9.48 0.62 -0.33
CA LYS A 26 -10.67 -0.22 -0.10
C LYS A 26 -10.48 -1.58 -0.77
N CYS A 27 -9.48 -2.32 -0.30
CA CYS A 27 -9.24 -3.70 -0.66
C CYS A 27 -10.47 -4.54 -0.30
N ASP A 28 -10.69 -5.61 -1.07
CA ASP A 28 -11.78 -6.58 -0.88
C ASP A 28 -13.19 -5.96 -0.83
N THR A 29 -13.35 -4.74 -1.33
CA THR A 29 -14.64 -4.04 -1.40
C THR A 29 -15.14 -3.99 -2.84
N CYS A 30 -16.36 -4.46 -3.06
CA CYS A 30 -16.98 -4.46 -4.38
C CYS A 30 -17.19 -3.03 -4.93
N GLY A 31 -16.62 -2.79 -6.11
CA GLY A 31 -16.85 -1.59 -6.91
C GLY A 31 -18.11 -1.66 -7.76
N THR A 32 -18.42 -0.55 -8.43
CA THR A 32 -19.56 -0.44 -9.34
C THR A 32 -19.41 -1.30 -10.59
N ASN A 33 -18.19 -1.73 -10.90
CA ASN A 33 -17.87 -2.61 -12.04
C ASN A 33 -17.90 -4.11 -11.69
N GLY A 34 -18.42 -4.46 -10.51
CA GLY A 34 -18.65 -5.84 -10.11
C GLY A 34 -17.37 -6.63 -9.77
N ILE A 35 -16.30 -5.92 -9.37
CA ILE A 35 -15.09 -6.55 -8.85
C ILE A 35 -14.65 -5.92 -7.54
N ALA A 36 -13.90 -6.67 -6.74
CA ALA A 36 -13.22 -6.19 -5.55
C ALA A 36 -11.72 -6.43 -5.70
N CYS A 37 -10.91 -5.37 -5.69
CA CYS A 37 -9.46 -5.50 -5.82
C CYS A 37 -8.84 -6.09 -4.55
N ILE A 38 -7.99 -7.10 -4.71
CA ILE A 38 -7.26 -7.79 -3.64
C ILE A 38 -5.86 -7.20 -3.47
N ASN A 39 -5.23 -6.85 -4.59
CA ASN A 39 -3.92 -6.19 -4.68
C ASN A 39 -3.85 -5.41 -6.01
N GLU A 40 -2.67 -4.90 -6.38
CA GLU A 40 -2.51 -4.07 -7.58
C GLU A 40 -3.00 -4.74 -8.87
N THR A 41 -2.97 -6.07 -8.93
CA THR A 41 -3.13 -6.85 -10.16
C THR A 41 -4.14 -7.98 -10.02
N SER A 42 -4.78 -8.16 -8.86
CA SER A 42 -5.69 -9.27 -8.60
C SER A 42 -7.01 -8.80 -8.00
N PHE A 43 -8.08 -9.52 -8.29
CA PHE A 43 -9.43 -9.18 -7.85
C PHE A 43 -10.36 -10.39 -7.70
N HIS A 44 -11.41 -10.22 -6.91
CA HIS A 44 -12.57 -11.10 -6.83
C HIS A 44 -13.70 -10.60 -7.74
N ILE A 45 -14.52 -11.51 -8.25
CA ILE A 45 -15.80 -11.16 -8.88
C ILE A 45 -16.83 -10.92 -7.78
N CYS A 46 -17.66 -9.90 -7.94
CA CYS A 46 -18.72 -9.59 -6.99
C CYS A 46 -20.08 -10.08 -7.48
N TYR A 47 -20.84 -10.70 -6.57
CA TYR A 47 -22.25 -11.00 -6.73
C TYR A 47 -23.05 -10.01 -5.89
N GLY A 48 -23.53 -8.94 -6.53
CA GLY A 48 -24.06 -7.78 -5.83
C GLY A 48 -22.93 -7.07 -5.06
N SER A 49 -23.10 -6.92 -3.75
CA SER A 49 -22.10 -6.28 -2.87
C SER A 49 -21.13 -7.26 -2.22
N ASN A 50 -21.24 -8.56 -2.53
CA ASN A 50 -20.45 -9.61 -1.90
C ASN A 50 -19.36 -10.13 -2.85
N PRO A 51 -18.06 -10.01 -2.51
CA PRO A 51 -16.99 -10.59 -3.29
C PRO A 51 -16.95 -12.12 -3.13
N ASP A 52 -16.79 -12.85 -4.24
CA ASP A 52 -16.52 -14.28 -4.22
C ASP A 52 -15.04 -14.54 -3.90
N THR A 53 -14.76 -14.75 -2.62
CA THR A 53 -13.40 -14.99 -2.12
C THR A 53 -12.81 -16.34 -2.54
N LYS A 54 -13.60 -17.23 -3.15
CA LYS A 54 -13.14 -18.53 -3.64
C LYS A 54 -12.42 -18.44 -4.98
N SER A 55 -12.64 -17.35 -5.73
CA SER A 55 -12.15 -17.17 -7.09
C SER A 55 -11.28 -15.93 -7.18
N VAL A 56 -9.99 -16.11 -7.49
CA VAL A 56 -9.04 -15.00 -7.69
C VAL A 56 -8.76 -14.85 -9.19
N MET A 57 -8.99 -13.65 -9.71
CA MET A 57 -8.66 -13.29 -11.08
C MET A 57 -7.47 -12.34 -11.10
N THR A 58 -6.64 -12.44 -12.14
CA THR A 58 -5.44 -11.62 -12.32
C THR A 58 -5.58 -10.77 -13.57
N CYS A 59 -5.29 -9.47 -13.45
CA CYS A 59 -5.23 -8.55 -14.57
C CYS A 59 -4.09 -8.94 -15.54
N PRO A 60 -4.27 -8.69 -16.85
CA PRO A 60 -3.21 -8.90 -17.83
C PRO A 60 -1.94 -8.11 -17.48
N THR A 61 -0.79 -8.60 -17.93
CA THR A 61 0.51 -7.94 -17.76
C THR A 61 0.44 -6.48 -18.23
N GLY A 62 0.94 -5.56 -17.41
CA GLY A 62 0.92 -4.13 -17.69
C GLY A 62 -0.34 -3.40 -17.21
N ASN A 63 -1.32 -4.12 -16.65
CA ASN A 63 -2.55 -3.52 -16.13
C ASN A 63 -2.62 -3.57 -14.60
N ILE A 64 -3.45 -2.69 -14.03
CA ILE A 64 -3.76 -2.57 -12.60
C ILE A 64 -5.25 -2.75 -12.34
N CYS A 65 -5.60 -3.27 -11.17
CA CYS A 65 -6.98 -3.41 -10.73
C CYS A 65 -7.58 -2.06 -10.35
N VAL A 66 -8.74 -1.75 -10.93
CA VAL A 66 -9.50 -0.53 -10.66
C VAL A 66 -10.99 -0.92 -10.51
N ARG A 67 -11.58 -0.65 -9.35
CA ARG A 67 -12.99 -0.90 -8.99
C ARG A 67 -13.93 0.22 -9.41
N SER A 68 -13.39 1.40 -9.74
CA SER A 68 -14.16 2.61 -10.07
C SER A 68 -14.49 2.77 -11.57
N SER A 69 -13.88 1.98 -12.46
CA SER A 69 -14.06 2.11 -13.91
C SER A 69 -13.92 0.76 -14.64
N VAL A 70 -12.95 0.63 -15.56
CA VAL A 70 -12.62 -0.65 -16.19
C VAL A 70 -11.95 -1.57 -15.16
N LYS A 71 -12.30 -2.86 -15.19
CA LYS A 71 -11.80 -3.85 -14.21
C LYS A 71 -10.27 -3.87 -14.10
N CYS A 72 -9.62 -3.84 -15.25
CA CYS A 72 -8.16 -3.76 -15.39
C CYS A 72 -7.84 -2.56 -16.28
N ALA A 73 -7.11 -1.58 -15.75
CA ALA A 73 -6.66 -0.40 -16.49
C ALA A 73 -5.17 -0.50 -16.81
N ALA A 74 -4.73 0.03 -17.96
CA ALA A 74 -3.30 0.06 -18.27
C ALA A 74 -2.54 0.97 -17.30
N LYS A 75 -1.35 0.53 -16.89
CA LYS A 75 -0.43 1.37 -16.12
C LYS A 75 -0.07 2.63 -16.90
N GLY A 76 0.03 3.77 -16.21
CA GLY A 76 0.42 5.04 -16.82
C GLY A 76 -0.72 5.89 -17.39
N MET A 77 -1.97 5.44 -17.31
CA MET A 77 -3.15 6.23 -17.71
C MET A 77 -3.59 7.29 -16.66
N GLY A 78 -2.71 7.65 -15.71
CA GLY A 78 -3.05 8.51 -14.59
C GLY A 78 -3.99 7.89 -13.54
N LEU A 79 -4.30 6.60 -13.69
CA LEU A 79 -5.06 5.82 -12.71
C LEU A 79 -4.11 5.13 -11.73
N GLN A 80 -4.47 5.16 -10.46
CA GLN A 80 -3.79 4.42 -9.40
C GLN A 80 -4.56 3.13 -9.09
N PRO A 81 -3.87 2.04 -8.69
CA PRO A 81 -4.54 0.81 -8.26
C PRO A 81 -5.46 1.09 -7.06
N ASP A 82 -6.68 0.54 -7.10
CA ASP A 82 -7.68 0.74 -6.03
C ASP A 82 -7.33 -0.03 -4.74
N CYS A 83 -6.44 -1.02 -4.85
CA CYS A 83 -5.89 -1.74 -3.72
C CYS A 83 -4.40 -2.00 -3.97
N VAL A 84 -3.53 -1.42 -3.16
CA VAL A 84 -2.11 -1.78 -3.11
C VAL A 84 -1.92 -2.65 -1.89
N ARG A 85 -1.98 -3.97 -2.09
CA ARG A 85 -1.36 -4.87 -1.12
C ARG A 85 0.08 -5.04 -1.52
N GLU A 86 0.88 -4.24 -0.85
CA GLU A 86 2.31 -4.34 -0.65
C GLU A 86 2.96 -5.59 -1.28
N LYS A 87 3.58 -5.39 -2.45
CA LYS A 87 4.27 -6.43 -3.22
C LYS A 87 5.60 -6.85 -2.61
N SER A 88 6.09 -6.13 -1.60
CA SER A 88 7.45 -6.28 -1.10
C SER A 88 7.54 -7.04 0.23
N CYS A 89 6.42 -7.55 0.76
CA CYS A 89 6.43 -8.17 2.08
C CYS A 89 6.86 -9.63 2.07
N GLY A 90 7.97 -9.90 2.76
CA GLY A 90 8.51 -11.23 2.90
C GLY A 90 9.14 -11.72 1.61
N THR A 91 9.77 -10.82 0.84
CA THR A 91 10.51 -11.19 -0.37
C THR A 91 11.88 -10.54 -0.35
N CYS A 92 12.89 -11.30 -0.76
CA CYS A 92 14.27 -10.86 -0.87
C CYS A 92 14.65 -10.81 -2.35
N ASP A 93 15.19 -9.67 -2.81
CA ASP A 93 15.62 -9.47 -4.19
C ASP A 93 17.16 -9.53 -4.34
N GLY A 94 17.88 -9.84 -3.26
CA GLY A 94 19.35 -9.83 -3.21
C GLY A 94 19.97 -8.46 -2.99
N SER A 95 19.18 -7.37 -2.98
CA SER A 95 19.68 -6.01 -2.73
C SER A 95 19.77 -5.66 -1.25
N LYS A 96 19.02 -6.37 -0.40
CA LYS A 96 18.94 -6.14 1.05
C LYS A 96 19.19 -7.42 1.85
N LEU A 97 19.64 -7.22 3.09
CA LEU A 97 19.88 -8.29 4.06
C LEU A 97 18.62 -8.65 4.87
N PHE A 98 17.52 -7.95 4.67
CA PHE A 98 16.25 -8.19 5.34
C PHE A 98 15.08 -7.77 4.48
N THR A 99 13.91 -8.29 4.84
CA THR A 99 12.62 -7.90 4.27
C THR A 99 11.60 -7.77 5.39
N CYS A 100 10.69 -6.81 5.27
CA CYS A 100 9.56 -6.69 6.20
C CYS A 100 8.53 -7.78 5.87
N THR A 101 8.03 -8.49 6.87
CA THR A 101 6.98 -9.50 6.69
C THR A 101 5.61 -8.99 7.14
N SER A 102 5.59 -7.97 8.01
CA SER A 102 4.43 -7.17 8.41
C SER A 102 4.89 -5.78 8.87
N ARG A 103 3.96 -4.95 9.37
CA ARG A 103 4.26 -3.60 9.87
C ARG A 103 5.26 -3.63 11.03
N LYS A 104 5.30 -4.74 11.78
CA LYS A 104 6.17 -4.90 12.94
C LYS A 104 7.07 -6.12 12.88
N THR A 105 7.02 -6.94 11.85
CA THR A 105 7.87 -8.14 11.75
C THR A 105 8.75 -8.11 10.53
N TYR A 106 9.91 -8.73 10.64
CA TYR A 106 10.89 -8.81 9.57
C TYR A 106 11.52 -10.20 9.54
N ALA A 107 12.08 -10.56 8.39
CA ALA A 107 12.90 -11.74 8.18
C ALA A 107 14.23 -11.34 7.52
N MET A 108 15.28 -12.14 7.76
CA MET A 108 16.59 -11.96 7.16
C MET A 108 16.62 -12.58 5.77
N CYS A 109 17.37 -11.95 4.88
CA CYS A 109 17.61 -12.38 3.51
C CYS A 109 18.99 -13.00 3.37
N ASN A 110 19.08 -14.14 2.68
CA ASN A 110 20.33 -14.71 2.18
C ASN A 110 20.30 -14.66 0.65
N GLY A 111 20.84 -13.58 0.07
CA GLY A 111 20.64 -13.28 -1.34
C GLY A 111 19.15 -13.06 -1.64
N THR A 112 18.58 -13.89 -2.50
CA THR A 112 17.17 -13.86 -2.89
C THR A 112 16.26 -14.73 -2.00
N GLU A 113 16.83 -15.46 -1.04
CA GLU A 113 16.06 -16.35 -0.16
C GLU A 113 15.71 -15.66 1.17
N VAL A 114 14.47 -15.81 1.60
CA VAL A 114 14.03 -15.44 2.95
C VAL A 114 14.40 -16.57 3.90
N THR A 115 15.04 -16.23 5.01
CA THR A 115 15.42 -17.20 6.04
C THR A 115 14.40 -17.20 7.19
N ASP A 116 14.38 -18.27 7.98
CA ASP A 116 13.55 -18.36 9.20
C ASP A 116 14.05 -17.43 10.33
N ASN A 117 15.23 -16.83 10.17
CA ASN A 117 15.76 -15.86 11.10
C ASN A 117 15.05 -14.52 10.89
N GLY A 118 14.40 -14.01 11.93
CA GLY A 118 13.63 -12.79 11.87
C GLY A 118 13.33 -12.26 13.27
N GLY A 119 12.48 -11.24 13.33
CA GLY A 119 12.13 -10.64 14.60
C GLY A 119 10.92 -9.73 14.53
N VAL A 120 10.57 -9.21 15.70
CA VAL A 120 9.51 -8.21 15.89
C VAL A 120 10.17 -6.90 16.30
N CYS A 121 9.79 -5.81 15.65
CA CYS A 121 10.22 -4.49 16.02
C CYS A 121 9.74 -4.13 17.44
N PRO A 122 10.59 -3.45 18.25
CA PRO A 122 10.23 -2.97 19.58
C PRO A 122 8.98 -2.07 19.58
N ARG A 123 8.41 -1.85 20.77
CA ARG A 123 7.23 -0.97 20.92
C ARG A 123 7.49 0.41 20.28
N ASN A 124 6.47 0.89 19.57
CA ASN A 124 6.46 2.16 18.82
C ASN A 124 7.43 2.24 17.63
N LEU A 125 8.04 1.13 17.23
CA LEU A 125 8.81 1.03 16.00
C LEU A 125 8.07 0.18 14.96
N ILE A 126 8.32 0.49 13.70
CA ILE A 126 7.75 -0.18 12.54
C ILE A 126 8.86 -0.60 11.59
N CYS A 127 8.60 -1.65 10.82
CA CYS A 127 9.56 -2.18 9.87
C CYS A 127 9.72 -1.23 8.69
N ASN A 128 10.96 -0.89 8.35
CA ASN A 128 11.30 -0.02 7.23
C ASN A 128 11.88 -0.87 6.09
N SER A 129 11.02 -1.23 5.15
CA SER A 129 11.37 -1.99 3.94
C SER A 129 12.31 -1.23 3.02
N SER A 130 12.33 0.11 3.09
CA SER A 130 13.03 0.99 2.16
C SER A 130 14.40 1.46 2.69
N GLY A 131 14.59 1.52 4.01
CA GLY A 131 15.81 2.03 4.64
C GLY A 131 16.88 0.97 4.95
N SER A 132 17.97 1.44 5.56
CA SER A 132 19.09 0.60 6.06
C SER A 132 18.84 0.08 7.49
N GLN A 133 17.97 0.75 8.25
CA GLN A 133 17.57 0.34 9.58
C GLN A 133 16.29 -0.49 9.49
N ILE A 134 16.26 -1.66 10.14
CA ILE A 134 15.12 -2.58 10.10
C ILE A 134 13.89 -1.96 10.77
N CYS A 135 14.06 -1.39 11.96
CA CYS A 135 12.97 -0.85 12.77
C CYS A 135 13.21 0.64 13.01
N VAL A 136 12.27 1.47 12.60
CA VAL A 136 12.34 2.94 12.71
C VAL A 136 11.06 3.50 13.33
N THR A 137 11.07 4.77 13.71
CA THR A 137 9.84 5.44 14.15
C THR A 137 8.97 5.77 12.94
N GLU A 138 7.68 6.01 13.18
CA GLU A 138 6.75 6.40 12.11
C GLU A 138 7.14 7.72 11.43
N CYS A 139 7.84 8.60 12.13
CA CYS A 139 8.36 9.85 11.55
C CYS A 139 9.57 9.63 10.62
N ASP A 140 10.27 8.50 10.76
CA ASP A 140 11.48 8.19 10.00
C ASP A 140 11.19 7.32 8.76
N LEU A 141 9.94 6.89 8.57
CA LEU A 141 9.50 6.23 7.34
C LEU A 141 9.49 7.25 6.20
N ASN A 142 10.49 7.15 5.32
CA ASN A 142 10.52 7.88 4.08
C ASN A 142 9.72 7.12 3.02
N GLY A 143 8.38 7.19 3.10
CA GLY A 143 7.48 6.56 2.11
C GLY A 143 6.21 5.97 2.73
N PRO A 144 5.30 5.43 1.89
CA PRO A 144 4.13 4.69 2.36
C PRO A 144 4.55 3.45 3.16
N ILE A 145 3.70 3.02 4.10
CA ILE A 145 3.96 1.85 4.96
C ILE A 145 3.91 0.59 4.11
N GLU A 146 5.09 0.17 3.64
CA GLU A 146 5.21 -0.84 2.59
C GLU A 146 4.85 -2.27 3.04
N CYS A 147 4.34 -2.48 4.26
CA CYS A 147 4.00 -3.82 4.75
C CYS A 147 2.89 -3.85 5.80
N ASP A 148 1.73 -3.28 5.51
CA ASP A 148 0.59 -3.30 6.44
C ASP A 148 -0.23 -4.61 6.39
N ARG A 149 0.44 -5.76 6.58
CA ARG A 149 -0.26 -6.99 6.94
C ARG A 149 -0.59 -6.91 8.43
N ASP A 150 -1.85 -6.68 8.78
CA ASP A 150 -2.34 -6.93 10.14
C ASP A 150 -2.09 -8.42 10.50
N PRO A 151 -1.66 -8.73 11.74
CA PRO A 151 -1.43 -10.10 12.20
C PRO A 151 -2.71 -10.92 12.32
#